data_AF-A0A927MZY1-F1
#
_entry.id   AF-A0A927MZY1-F1
#
_cell.length_a   1.000
_cell.length_b   1.000
_cell.length_c   1.000
_cell.angle_alpha   90.00
_cell.angle_beta   90.00
_cell.angle_gamma   90.00
#
_symmetry.space_group_name_H-M   'P 1'
#
loop_
_entity.id
_entity.type
_entity.pdbx_description
1 polymer ?
#
loop_
_entity_poly.entity_id
_entity_poly.type
_entity_poly.pdbx_seq_one_letter_code
_entity_poly.pdbx_strand_id
1 'polypeptide(L)'
;MAASRRAGMALLIAPVVGLGLLAGCSGDSVTYAGERVKEPETFLRDVEARWRSDLDDQRVTRHQQARCYFSTPAETKDLDGSVFCGPVRYFVDAGQESGSGAGQDRSVAGPGLWDSYSYHAFEGSDGYALSEPNLQSRGTDLPDGLELFRPDAQQPPADGERLAAPKPPPVEAGYLDPDAQVDISKARKPKDGRVVTPTVTVTVEQVGSTDRIRTDDGTKGPARGERFVVATLAFDDGPFAATYDDGWDRDGLVDADVTYALGVGDDRRPLEWQDSGQPDSHSQRTLVVSVPQSAEAFLVVSAAGRDQQVSLTTGERGEAVAGFYRDRTEVGVSRQYAANHFVAGDFQLSYSLLFARARLAPFDPTRGWAPEGRAWLLLDAEQVGIDWPRYPYSLYLDRAATATVQDDQGTISHDLGKSETWSSGAGDLSPVFEVDADATTFHLTYRPTFTFSSPGGGGYAPPTGSGSLQTLQFDLRF
;
A
#
# COMPACT_ATOMS: atom_id res chain seq x y z
N MET A 1 -25.70 45.49 36.17
CA MET A 1 -25.22 44.96 37.46
C MET A 1 -23.74 44.66 37.26
N ALA A 2 -22.83 45.59 37.56
CA ALA A 2 -22.22 45.81 38.89
C ALA A 2 -21.44 44.56 39.34
N ALA A 3 -20.15 44.56 39.71
CA ALA A 3 -19.17 45.59 40.02
C ALA A 3 -17.76 44.90 40.05
N SER A 4 -16.66 45.54 39.63
CA SER A 4 -15.71 46.33 40.46
C SER A 4 -14.49 45.58 41.05
N ARG A 5 -13.30 45.94 40.50
CA ARG A 5 -12.03 46.37 41.13
C ARG A 5 -11.29 45.50 42.17
N ARG A 6 -9.96 45.37 41.97
CA ARG A 6 -8.82 45.91 42.77
C ARG A 6 -7.52 45.47 42.06
N ALA A 7 -6.64 46.32 41.50
CA ALA A 7 -5.83 47.42 42.05
C ALA A 7 -4.98 47.00 43.26
N GLY A 8 -3.69 46.76 43.02
CA GLY A 8 -2.66 46.47 44.01
C GLY A 8 -1.28 46.90 43.49
N MET A 9 -1.09 48.22 43.42
CA MET A 9 0.18 48.88 43.10
C MET A 9 0.97 49.02 44.42
N ALA A 10 2.07 48.29 44.56
CA ALA A 10 2.98 48.43 45.70
C ALA A 10 4.22 49.22 45.24
N LEU A 11 4.19 50.51 45.59
CA LEU A 11 5.29 51.46 45.51
C LEU A 11 6.22 51.20 46.71
N LEU A 12 7.49 50.86 46.48
CA LEU A 12 8.52 50.81 47.51
C LEU A 12 9.70 51.67 47.05
N ILE A 13 9.95 52.73 47.82
CA ILE A 13 11.00 53.72 47.63
C ILE A 13 12.03 53.55 48.76
N ALA A 14 13.31 53.76 48.38
CA ALA A 14 14.51 54.08 49.16
C ALA A 14 15.41 52.91 49.64
N PRO A 15 16.74 53.13 49.85
CA PRO A 15 17.56 54.32 49.56
C PRO A 15 18.81 54.06 48.69
N VAL A 16 19.27 55.13 48.04
CA VAL A 16 20.61 55.28 47.45
C VAL A 16 21.62 55.59 48.56
N VAL A 17 22.58 54.67 48.76
CA VAL A 17 23.90 54.81 49.41
C VAL A 17 24.73 53.67 48.82
N GLY A 18 25.93 53.77 48.26
CA GLY A 18 26.95 54.80 48.12
C GLY A 18 28.27 54.05 47.88
N LEU A 19 29.11 54.58 46.97
CA LEU A 19 30.53 54.27 46.75
C LEU A 19 30.93 52.87 46.21
N GLY A 20 31.48 52.91 44.99
CA GLY A 20 32.89 52.55 44.79
C GLY A 20 33.18 51.10 44.43
N LEU A 21 33.14 50.82 43.11
CA LEU A 21 34.17 50.05 42.39
C LEU A 21 33.86 50.22 40.90
N LEU A 22 34.62 51.12 40.24
CA LEU A 22 34.83 51.03 38.79
C LEU A 22 35.69 49.78 38.56
N ALA A 23 35.05 48.61 38.59
CA ALA A 23 35.63 47.41 37.98
C ALA A 23 35.61 47.69 36.47
N GLY A 24 36.79 47.96 35.92
CA GLY A 24 36.95 48.00 34.47
C GLY A 24 36.39 46.71 33.89
N CYS A 25 35.62 46.84 32.80
CA CYS A 25 35.26 45.75 31.92
C CYS A 25 36.55 45.21 31.26
N SER A 26 37.46 44.60 32.02
CA SER A 26 38.45 43.68 31.48
C SER A 26 37.69 42.39 31.24
N GLY A 27 37.00 42.30 30.10
CA GLY A 27 36.56 40.99 29.61
C GLY A 27 37.76 40.06 29.66
N ASP A 28 37.58 38.88 30.26
CA ASP A 28 38.64 37.89 30.41
C ASP A 28 39.37 37.76 29.07
N SER A 29 40.62 38.20 29.04
CA SER A 29 41.39 38.23 27.80
C SER A 29 41.61 36.79 27.37
N VAL A 30 41.20 36.44 26.15
CA VAL A 30 41.40 35.11 25.58
C VAL A 30 42.89 34.80 25.51
N THR A 31 43.30 33.66 26.06
CA THR A 31 44.70 33.23 26.11
C THR A 31 44.96 31.96 25.30
N TYR A 32 46.15 31.89 24.72
CA TYR A 32 46.74 30.70 24.14
C TYR A 32 48.14 30.53 24.73
N ALA A 33 48.41 29.36 25.34
CA ALA A 33 49.65 29.10 26.08
C ALA A 33 49.96 30.20 27.13
N GLY A 34 48.93 30.66 27.85
CA GLY A 34 49.05 31.72 28.86
C GLY A 34 49.24 33.15 28.33
N GLU A 35 49.33 33.37 27.02
CA GLU A 35 49.49 34.70 26.42
C GLU A 35 48.24 35.17 25.68
N ARG A 36 48.05 36.50 25.59
CA ARG A 36 46.86 37.09 24.97
C ARG A 36 46.80 36.81 23.47
N VAL A 37 45.61 36.42 23.01
CA VAL A 37 45.29 36.31 21.59
C VAL A 37 44.92 37.68 21.02
N LYS A 38 45.46 37.99 19.84
CA LYS A 38 45.18 39.23 19.11
C LYS A 38 43.82 39.14 18.42
N GLU A 39 42.97 40.14 18.68
CA GLU A 39 41.68 40.35 18.00
C GLU A 39 40.77 39.10 17.92
N PRO A 40 40.54 38.37 19.04
CA PRO A 40 39.78 37.12 19.04
C PRO A 40 38.33 37.30 18.55
N GLU A 41 37.73 38.49 18.77
CA GLU A 41 36.39 38.82 18.29
C GLU A 41 36.30 38.97 16.78
N THR A 42 37.35 39.50 16.14
CA THR A 42 37.42 39.65 14.68
C THR A 42 37.54 38.27 14.05
N PHE A 43 38.45 37.44 14.57
CA PHE A 43 38.65 36.07 14.09
C PHE A 43 37.36 35.24 14.14
N LEU A 44 36.68 35.18 15.29
CA LEU A 44 35.43 34.41 15.40
C LEU A 44 34.34 34.93 14.47
N ARG A 45 34.27 36.25 14.26
CA ARG A 45 33.28 36.85 13.35
C ARG A 45 33.53 36.43 11.90
N ASP A 46 34.78 36.35 11.49
CA ASP A 46 35.16 35.92 10.15
C ASP A 46 34.89 34.42 9.95
N VAL A 47 35.23 33.58 10.94
CA VAL A 47 34.88 32.15 10.94
C VAL A 47 33.37 31.97 10.84
N GLU A 48 32.60 32.72 11.64
CA GLU A 48 31.14 32.64 11.67
C GLU A 48 30.50 33.12 10.37
N ALA A 49 31.02 34.20 9.77
CA ALA A 49 30.55 34.68 8.47
C ALA A 49 30.78 33.63 7.36
N ARG A 50 31.98 33.03 7.34
CA ARG A 50 32.31 31.94 6.40
C ARG A 50 31.43 30.72 6.62
N TRP A 51 31.32 30.25 7.86
CA TRP A 51 30.47 29.13 8.23
C TRP A 51 29.02 29.34 7.77
N ARG A 52 28.45 30.54 8.01
CA ARG A 52 27.10 30.85 7.55
C ARG A 52 26.97 30.80 6.03
N SER A 53 27.96 31.30 5.30
CA SER A 53 27.99 31.22 3.83
C SER A 53 28.07 29.76 3.36
N ASP A 54 28.89 28.93 4.01
CA ASP A 54 29.03 27.50 3.66
C ASP A 54 27.72 26.72 3.88
N LEU A 55 26.85 27.20 4.78
CA LEU A 55 25.54 26.59 5.05
C LEU A 55 24.47 26.97 4.03
N ASP A 56 24.62 28.06 3.28
CA ASP A 56 23.57 28.54 2.36
C ASP A 56 23.33 27.55 1.20
N ASP A 57 24.36 26.78 0.82
CA ASP A 57 24.29 25.73 -0.19
C ASP A 57 23.92 24.34 0.40
N GLN A 58 23.67 24.26 1.71
CA GLN A 58 23.43 23.02 2.42
C GLN A 58 21.98 22.95 2.93
N ARG A 59 21.43 21.73 2.97
CA ARG A 59 20.12 21.49 3.56
C ARG A 59 20.26 21.29 5.06
N VAL A 60 20.13 22.38 5.81
CA VAL A 60 20.37 22.40 7.26
C VAL A 60 19.21 23.02 8.05
N THR A 61 19.10 22.65 9.32
CA THR A 61 18.26 23.30 10.31
C THR A 61 19.21 23.94 11.31
N ARG A 62 19.28 25.27 11.29
CA ARG A 62 20.18 26.04 12.15
C ARG A 62 19.42 26.68 13.30
N HIS A 63 19.98 26.67 14.51
CA HIS A 63 19.42 27.45 15.61
C HIS A 63 19.48 28.96 15.30
N GLN A 64 18.45 29.73 15.69
CA GLN A 64 18.42 31.18 15.39
C GLN A 64 19.57 31.95 16.09
N GLN A 65 20.00 31.44 17.25
CA GLN A 65 21.12 31.95 18.02
C GLN A 65 22.41 31.15 17.79
N ALA A 66 22.50 30.35 16.72
CA ALA A 66 23.72 29.60 16.43
C ALA A 66 24.90 30.56 16.12
N ARG A 67 26.08 30.21 16.61
CA ARG A 67 27.30 31.03 16.60
C ARG A 67 28.54 30.13 16.53
N CYS A 68 29.71 30.74 16.32
CA CYS A 68 30.99 30.05 16.48
C CYS A 68 31.62 30.35 17.85
N TYR A 69 32.19 29.33 18.47
CA TYR A 69 32.76 29.38 19.81
C TYR A 69 34.17 28.83 19.74
N PHE A 70 35.11 29.46 20.43
CA PHE A 70 36.37 28.81 20.73
C PHE A 70 36.13 27.64 21.66
N SER A 71 36.95 26.60 21.54
CA SER A 71 37.04 25.55 22.55
C SER A 71 38.22 25.78 23.49
N THR A 72 37.97 25.51 24.76
CA THR A 72 38.98 25.48 25.80
C THR A 72 38.81 24.20 26.62
N PRO A 73 39.89 23.46 26.92
CA PRO A 73 39.81 22.38 27.90
C PRO A 73 39.41 22.98 29.25
N ALA A 74 38.45 22.36 29.95
CA ALA A 74 37.93 22.87 31.21
C ALA A 74 39.02 23.10 32.28
N GLU A 75 40.13 22.35 32.20
CA GLU A 75 41.25 22.43 33.15
C GLU A 75 42.14 23.64 32.94
N THR A 76 42.48 23.97 31.68
CA THR A 76 43.50 25.00 31.37
C THR A 76 42.89 26.35 31.06
N LYS A 77 41.65 26.38 30.53
CA LYS A 77 40.97 27.58 29.99
C LYS A 77 41.73 28.29 28.87
N ASP A 78 42.83 27.70 28.39
CA ASP A 78 43.55 28.15 27.21
C ASP A 78 42.88 27.57 25.96
N LEU A 79 42.97 28.31 24.86
CA LEU A 79 42.49 27.88 23.55
C LEU A 79 43.19 26.58 23.10
N ASP A 80 42.44 25.58 22.62
CA ASP A 80 42.97 24.28 22.16
C ASP A 80 43.28 24.21 20.66
N GLY A 81 43.11 25.32 19.93
CA GLY A 81 43.29 25.35 18.47
C GLY A 81 42.06 24.94 17.67
N SER A 82 40.88 24.84 18.30
CA SER A 82 39.62 24.53 17.61
C SER A 82 38.54 25.59 17.82
N VAL A 83 37.64 25.67 16.83
CA VAL A 83 36.41 26.46 16.85
C VAL A 83 35.25 25.52 16.52
N PHE A 84 34.18 25.62 17.28
CA PHE A 84 32.94 24.89 17.02
C PHE A 84 31.82 25.86 16.66
N CYS A 85 31.19 25.63 15.51
CA CYS A 85 30.10 26.45 14.99
C CYS A 85 28.79 25.66 15.02
N GLY A 86 27.76 26.21 15.67
CA GLY A 86 26.51 25.51 15.88
C GLY A 86 25.61 26.18 16.92
N PRO A 87 24.52 25.53 17.33
CA PRO A 87 24.05 24.22 16.86
C PRO A 87 23.40 24.27 15.47
N VAL A 88 23.70 23.29 14.63
CA VAL A 88 23.16 23.08 13.28
C VAL A 88 22.97 21.58 13.03
N ARG A 89 21.84 21.18 12.43
CA ARG A 89 21.63 19.80 11.96
C ARG A 89 21.64 19.74 10.46
N TYR A 90 22.36 18.77 9.92
CA TYR A 90 22.40 18.46 8.50
C TYR A 90 21.35 17.42 8.12
N PHE A 91 20.88 17.49 6.88
CA PHE A 91 20.21 16.37 6.27
C PHE A 91 21.26 15.30 5.94
N VAL A 92 21.16 14.13 6.57
CA VAL A 92 22.02 12.98 6.28
C VAL A 92 21.18 11.97 5.52
N ASP A 93 21.61 11.62 4.30
CA ASP A 93 20.99 10.55 3.54
C ASP A 93 21.30 9.22 4.23
N ALA A 94 20.29 8.59 4.80
CA ALA A 94 20.43 7.32 5.52
C ALA A 94 20.98 6.20 4.63
N GLY A 95 20.96 6.39 3.31
CA GLY A 95 21.44 5.42 2.34
C GLY A 95 22.91 5.51 1.95
N GLN A 96 23.59 6.60 2.31
CA GLN A 96 25.05 6.66 2.30
C GLN A 96 25.51 6.19 3.68
N GLU A 97 25.56 4.87 3.88
CA GLU A 97 26.38 4.35 4.97
C GLU A 97 27.75 4.99 4.82
N SER A 98 28.16 5.70 5.86
CA SER A 98 29.47 6.30 6.01
C SER A 98 30.51 5.20 5.86
N GLY A 99 30.91 4.93 4.62
CA GLY A 99 31.88 3.90 4.30
C GLY A 99 33.12 4.21 5.12
N SER A 100 33.47 3.31 6.04
CA SER A 100 34.63 3.42 6.94
C SER A 100 35.97 3.27 6.21
N GLY A 101 35.98 3.49 4.88
CA GLY A 101 37.18 3.50 4.06
C GLY A 101 37.99 4.76 4.33
N ALA A 102 39.29 4.59 4.55
CA ALA A 102 40.29 5.61 4.91
C ALA A 102 40.57 6.68 3.82
N GLY A 103 39.56 7.05 3.03
CA GLY A 103 39.57 8.12 2.04
C GLY A 103 38.26 8.91 2.03
N GLN A 104 37.54 8.98 3.16
CA GLN A 104 36.28 9.72 3.28
C GLN A 104 36.46 11.17 2.81
N ASP A 105 35.61 11.55 1.86
CA ASP A 105 35.37 12.94 1.55
C ASP A 105 34.86 13.63 2.83
N ARG A 106 35.67 14.55 3.37
CA ARG A 106 35.38 15.31 4.62
C ARG A 106 34.13 16.20 4.49
N SER A 107 33.44 16.14 3.35
CA SER A 107 32.21 16.84 3.03
C SER A 107 30.95 16.21 3.63
N VAL A 108 30.98 14.93 4.04
CA VAL A 108 29.80 14.22 4.56
C VAL A 108 29.57 14.61 6.03
N ALA A 109 28.42 15.22 6.30
CA ALA A 109 28.04 15.63 7.65
C ALA A 109 27.63 14.44 8.52
N GLY A 110 28.11 14.44 9.76
CA GLY A 110 27.68 13.51 10.80
C GLY A 110 26.33 13.87 11.43
N PRO A 111 25.82 13.04 12.36
CA PRO A 111 24.53 13.26 13.02
C PRO A 111 24.56 14.31 14.16
N GLY A 112 25.75 14.80 14.52
CA GLY A 112 25.96 15.77 15.59
C GLY A 112 25.54 17.19 15.22
N LEU A 113 25.80 18.13 16.11
CA LEU A 113 25.24 19.49 16.07
C LEU A 113 26.25 20.59 15.74
N TRP A 114 27.53 20.25 15.64
CA TRP A 114 28.60 21.23 15.58
C TRP A 114 29.49 20.99 14.39
N ASP A 115 29.87 22.06 13.71
CA ASP A 115 30.94 22.02 12.72
C ASP A 115 32.23 22.41 13.41
N SER A 116 33.26 21.58 13.25
CA SER A 116 34.56 21.85 13.86
C SER A 116 35.51 22.43 12.83
N TYR A 117 36.19 23.50 13.22
CA TYR A 117 37.27 24.13 12.47
C TYR A 117 38.53 24.06 13.31
N SER A 118 39.68 23.83 12.69
CA SER A 118 40.98 23.96 13.34
C SER A 118 41.70 25.22 12.87
N TYR A 119 42.56 25.76 13.72
CA TYR A 119 43.48 26.84 13.40
C TYR A 119 44.81 26.62 14.12
N HIS A 120 45.82 27.35 13.69
CA HIS A 120 47.13 27.41 14.34
C HIS A 120 47.34 28.80 14.93
N ALA A 121 47.78 28.87 16.18
CA ALA A 121 48.23 30.11 16.78
C ALA A 121 49.73 30.27 16.50
N PHE A 122 50.16 31.47 16.12
CA PHE A 122 51.56 31.81 15.89
C PHE A 122 51.95 33.07 16.64
N GLU A 123 53.16 33.07 17.19
CA GLU A 123 53.70 34.17 17.99
C GLU A 123 53.88 35.42 17.12
N GLY A 124 53.33 36.54 17.57
CA GLY A 124 53.45 37.86 16.94
C GLY A 124 54.06 38.89 17.88
N SER A 125 54.35 40.09 17.37
CA SER A 125 54.96 41.18 18.17
C SER A 125 54.10 41.66 19.34
N ASP A 126 52.79 41.39 19.30
CA ASP A 126 51.79 41.89 20.26
C ASP A 126 50.83 40.77 20.71
N GLY A 127 51.37 39.56 20.93
CA GLY A 127 50.63 38.35 21.31
C GLY A 127 50.43 37.38 20.16
N TYR A 128 49.63 36.33 20.40
CA TYR A 128 49.39 35.28 19.39
C TYR A 128 48.37 35.74 18.34
N ALA A 129 48.72 35.57 17.07
CA ALA A 129 47.77 35.68 15.97
C ALA A 129 47.28 34.28 15.54
N LEU A 130 46.05 34.20 15.03
CA LEU A 130 45.43 32.94 14.62
C LEU A 130 45.47 32.81 13.10
N SER A 131 45.79 31.62 12.59
CA SER A 131 45.74 31.30 11.17
C SER A 131 44.30 31.23 10.67
N GLU A 132 44.11 31.28 9.36
CA GLU A 132 42.79 31.02 8.78
C GLU A 132 42.22 29.66 9.26
N PRO A 133 40.93 29.59 9.61
CA PRO A 133 40.30 28.37 10.08
C PRO A 133 40.11 27.38 8.92
N ASN A 134 40.30 26.10 9.19
CA ASN A 134 40.06 25.03 8.24
C ASN A 134 38.99 24.07 8.76
N LEU A 135 37.92 23.86 7.99
CA LEU A 135 36.84 22.93 8.33
C LEU A 135 37.41 21.51 8.47
N GLN A 136 37.25 20.93 9.65
CA GLN A 136 37.69 19.56 9.95
C GLN A 136 36.56 18.55 9.79
N SER A 137 35.39 18.86 10.36
CA SER A 137 34.22 18.00 10.29
C SER A 137 32.92 18.80 10.33
N ARG A 138 31.87 18.23 9.71
CA ARG A 138 30.51 18.76 9.77
C ARG A 138 29.63 17.88 10.63
N GLY A 139 28.74 18.48 11.42
CA GLY A 139 27.77 17.74 12.25
C GLY A 139 28.43 16.72 13.18
N THR A 140 29.40 17.15 13.97
CA THR A 140 30.02 16.36 15.05
C THR A 140 29.38 16.69 16.40
N ASP A 141 29.49 15.75 17.34
CA ASP A 141 29.27 16.03 18.76
C ASP A 141 30.47 16.79 19.32
N LEU A 142 30.25 17.55 20.40
CA LEU A 142 31.35 18.17 21.14
C LEU A 142 32.13 17.10 21.89
N PRO A 143 33.47 17.14 21.88
CA PRO A 143 34.29 16.30 22.75
C PRO A 143 33.93 16.48 24.23
N ASP A 144 33.97 15.39 25.00
CA ASP A 144 33.76 15.44 26.45
C ASP A 144 34.82 16.33 27.13
N GLY A 145 34.41 17.09 28.15
CA GLY A 145 35.31 17.93 28.95
C GLY A 145 35.73 19.25 28.27
N LEU A 146 35.11 19.58 27.14
CA LEU A 146 35.37 20.80 26.39
C LEU A 146 34.38 21.91 26.78
N GLU A 147 34.89 23.10 27.09
CA GLU A 147 34.08 24.29 27.33
C GLU A 147 34.07 25.18 26.08
N LEU A 148 32.89 25.68 25.72
CA LEU A 148 32.72 26.61 24.61
C LEU A 148 32.75 28.05 25.13
N PHE A 149 33.63 28.85 24.53
CA PHE A 149 33.89 30.22 24.95
C PHE A 149 33.69 31.22 23.81
N ARG A 150 33.16 32.40 24.14
CA ARG A 150 33.15 33.58 23.27
C ARG A 150 33.54 34.83 24.05
N PRO A 151 34.32 35.75 23.45
CA PRO A 151 34.73 36.99 24.14
C PRO A 151 33.56 37.93 24.48
N ASP A 152 32.44 37.81 23.78
CA ASP A 152 31.21 38.56 24.06
C ASP A 152 30.33 37.92 25.15
N ALA A 153 30.82 36.87 25.81
CA ALA A 153 30.15 36.09 26.85
C ALA A 153 28.81 35.46 26.43
N GLN A 154 28.49 35.42 25.13
CA GLN A 154 27.33 34.68 24.65
C GLN A 154 27.58 33.18 24.80
N GLN A 155 26.62 32.49 25.40
CA GLN A 155 26.66 31.05 25.61
C GLN A 155 26.02 30.30 24.42
N PRO A 156 26.37 29.02 24.21
CA PRO A 156 25.59 28.12 23.38
C PRO A 156 24.10 28.14 23.77
N PRO A 157 23.17 28.13 22.80
CA PRO A 157 21.75 28.03 23.11
C PRO A 157 21.45 26.68 23.78
N ALA A 158 20.79 26.72 24.93
CA ALA A 158 20.53 25.56 25.78
C ALA A 158 19.57 24.52 25.15
N ASP A 159 18.79 24.92 24.15
CA ASP A 159 17.85 24.07 23.42
C ASP A 159 18.38 23.60 22.06
N GLY A 160 19.67 23.82 21.78
CA GLY A 160 20.33 23.38 20.54
C GLY A 160 20.14 21.91 20.20
N GLU A 161 20.14 21.04 21.22
CA GLU A 161 19.95 19.59 21.04
C GLU A 161 18.57 19.22 20.48
N ARG A 162 17.57 20.08 20.70
CA ARG A 162 16.19 19.90 20.26
C ARG A 162 15.95 20.33 18.81
N LEU A 163 16.99 20.78 18.09
CA LEU A 163 16.88 21.08 16.68
C LEU A 163 16.34 19.86 15.93
N ALA A 164 15.27 20.04 15.17
CA ALA A 164 14.77 19.00 14.29
C ALA A 164 15.74 18.77 13.13
N ALA A 165 15.90 17.51 12.72
CA ALA A 165 16.60 17.20 11.48
C ALA A 165 15.90 17.91 10.30
N PRO A 166 16.66 18.39 9.30
CA PRO A 166 16.06 18.99 8.12
C PRO A 166 15.20 17.96 7.40
N LYS A 167 14.08 18.41 6.84
CA LYS A 167 13.22 17.53 6.06
C LYS A 167 13.95 17.09 4.78
N PRO A 168 13.85 15.80 4.37
CA PRO A 168 14.40 15.34 3.11
C PRO A 168 13.85 16.15 1.91
N PRO A 169 14.59 16.21 0.79
CA PRO A 169 14.05 16.74 -0.46
C PRO A 169 12.74 16.03 -0.83
N PRO A 170 11.72 16.75 -1.29
CA PRO A 170 10.45 16.14 -1.67
C PRO A 170 10.60 15.32 -2.95
N VAL A 171 9.79 14.27 -3.08
CA VAL A 171 9.45 13.66 -4.37
C VAL A 171 8.52 14.57 -5.18
N GLU A 172 8.28 14.21 -6.44
CA GLU A 172 7.22 14.82 -7.25
C GLU A 172 5.83 14.55 -6.67
N ALA A 173 4.90 15.48 -6.89
CA ALA A 173 3.53 15.34 -6.43
C ALA A 173 2.87 14.10 -7.04
N GLY A 174 2.18 13.33 -6.21
CA GLY A 174 1.58 12.07 -6.65
C GLY A 174 2.58 10.93 -6.87
N TYR A 175 3.84 11.03 -6.41
CA TYR A 175 4.82 9.94 -6.50
C TYR A 175 4.22 8.58 -6.14
N LEU A 176 4.60 7.56 -6.89
CA LEU A 176 4.10 6.21 -6.79
C LEU A 176 5.27 5.25 -6.99
N ASP A 177 5.44 4.33 -6.05
CA ASP A 177 6.42 3.25 -6.13
C ASP A 177 5.75 1.94 -5.68
N PRO A 178 5.45 1.03 -6.62
CA PRO A 178 4.77 -0.22 -6.31
C PRO A 178 5.68 -1.27 -5.64
N ASP A 179 7.00 -1.07 -5.65
CA ASP A 179 7.99 -2.06 -5.19
C ASP A 179 8.96 -1.46 -4.16
N ALA A 180 8.48 -0.50 -3.38
CA ALA A 180 9.27 0.27 -2.45
C ALA A 180 9.81 -0.56 -1.28
N GLN A 181 11.10 -0.41 -0.99
CA GLN A 181 11.71 -0.96 0.23
C GLN A 181 11.66 0.09 1.35
N VAL A 182 10.66 0.00 2.22
CA VAL A 182 10.47 1.00 3.27
C VAL A 182 9.98 0.40 4.59
N ASP A 183 10.45 0.98 5.69
CA ASP A 183 9.91 0.71 7.02
C ASP A 183 8.57 1.43 7.22
N ILE A 184 7.54 0.66 7.52
CA ILE A 184 6.20 1.19 7.77
C ILE A 184 6.11 1.70 9.21
N SER A 185 6.02 3.03 9.37
CA SER A 185 5.76 3.62 10.68
C SER A 185 4.30 3.43 11.07
N LYS A 186 4.07 3.06 12.34
CA LYS A 186 2.73 2.79 12.90
C LYS A 186 1.95 1.74 12.08
N ALA A 187 2.65 0.72 11.58
CA ALA A 187 2.07 -0.37 10.83
C ALA A 187 0.86 -0.96 11.57
N ARG A 188 -0.26 -1.12 10.85
CA ARG A 188 -1.46 -1.78 11.35
C ARG A 188 -1.91 -2.86 10.38
N LYS A 189 -2.36 -3.98 10.93
CA LYS A 189 -3.01 -5.05 10.16
C LYS A 189 -4.49 -4.72 9.97
N PRO A 190 -5.00 -4.68 8.74
CA PRO A 190 -6.42 -4.45 8.49
C PRO A 190 -7.27 -5.64 8.94
N LYS A 191 -8.54 -5.39 9.29
CA LYS A 191 -9.50 -6.47 9.58
C LYS A 191 -10.02 -7.14 8.32
N ASP A 192 -10.27 -6.33 7.28
CA ASP A 192 -11.02 -6.68 6.09
C ASP A 192 -10.32 -6.22 4.81
N GLY A 193 -9.03 -6.53 4.66
CA GLY A 193 -8.21 -6.07 3.53
C GLY A 193 -8.12 -6.99 2.32
N ARG A 194 -8.97 -8.01 2.25
CA ARG A 194 -8.96 -8.98 1.14
C ARG A 194 -9.94 -8.57 0.04
N VAL A 195 -9.44 -8.44 -1.18
CA VAL A 195 -10.18 -8.24 -2.43
C VAL A 195 -10.08 -9.50 -3.28
N VAL A 196 -11.21 -10.13 -3.60
CA VAL A 196 -11.24 -11.38 -4.38
C VAL A 196 -11.74 -11.06 -5.78
N THR A 197 -10.93 -11.35 -6.80
CA THR A 197 -11.34 -11.33 -8.21
C THR A 197 -11.45 -12.76 -8.75
N PRO A 198 -11.92 -12.97 -9.99
CA PRO A 198 -12.01 -14.33 -10.53
C PRO A 198 -10.67 -15.07 -10.56
N THR A 199 -9.58 -14.39 -10.94
CA THR A 199 -8.28 -15.00 -11.19
C THR A 199 -7.22 -14.65 -10.15
N VAL A 200 -7.38 -13.56 -9.40
CA VAL A 200 -6.42 -13.15 -8.34
C VAL A 200 -7.14 -12.72 -7.07
N THR A 201 -6.58 -13.07 -5.92
CA THR A 201 -6.92 -12.51 -4.61
C THR A 201 -5.82 -11.56 -4.17
N VAL A 202 -6.17 -10.33 -3.81
CA VAL A 202 -5.24 -9.35 -3.22
C VAL A 202 -5.56 -9.18 -1.75
N THR A 203 -4.56 -9.26 -0.89
CA THR A 203 -4.71 -9.03 0.55
C THR A 203 -3.81 -7.89 0.99
N VAL A 204 -4.39 -6.84 1.59
CA VAL A 204 -3.63 -5.81 2.29
C VAL A 204 -3.23 -6.34 3.66
N GLU A 205 -1.96 -6.66 3.83
CA GLU A 205 -1.43 -7.25 5.05
C GLU A 205 -1.13 -6.19 6.11
N GLN A 206 -0.59 -5.06 5.67
CA GLN A 206 -0.22 -3.94 6.52
C GLN A 206 -0.49 -2.62 5.80
N VAL A 207 -0.90 -1.61 6.58
CA VAL A 207 -0.93 -0.22 6.13
C VAL A 207 -0.27 0.67 7.16
N GLY A 208 0.23 1.81 6.70
CA GLY A 208 0.77 2.84 7.57
C GLY A 208 1.25 4.05 6.79
N SER A 209 2.26 4.71 7.35
CA SER A 209 2.86 5.91 6.76
C SER A 209 4.36 5.87 6.93
N THR A 210 5.05 6.69 6.18
CA THR A 210 6.46 7.01 6.40
C THR A 210 6.68 8.50 6.13
N ASP A 211 7.72 9.08 6.72
CA ASP A 211 8.14 10.45 6.42
C ASP A 211 9.22 10.49 5.32
N ARG A 212 9.75 9.33 4.95
CA ARG A 212 10.82 9.19 3.97
C ARG A 212 10.80 7.87 3.22
N ILE A 213 11.34 7.90 2.01
CA ILE A 213 11.62 6.72 1.19
C ILE A 213 13.04 6.81 0.64
N ARG A 214 13.56 5.66 0.20
CA ARG A 214 14.79 5.62 -0.61
C ARG A 214 14.40 5.59 -2.09
N THR A 215 15.05 6.42 -2.88
CA THR A 215 14.97 6.46 -4.34
C THR A 215 16.37 6.31 -4.92
N ASP A 216 16.50 6.19 -6.25
CA ASP A 216 17.79 6.19 -6.93
C ASP A 216 18.57 7.50 -6.69
N ASP A 217 17.85 8.62 -6.50
CA ASP A 217 18.40 9.94 -6.18
C ASP A 217 18.60 10.17 -4.67
N GLY A 218 18.58 9.10 -3.86
CA GLY A 218 18.76 9.15 -2.41
C GLY A 218 17.46 9.22 -1.60
N THR A 219 17.58 9.57 -0.32
CA THR A 219 16.43 9.65 0.61
C THR A 219 15.55 10.87 0.28
N LYS A 220 14.26 10.62 0.06
CA LYS A 220 13.26 11.66 -0.25
C LYS A 220 12.11 11.67 0.77
N GLY A 221 11.48 12.82 0.91
CA GLY A 221 10.24 13.02 1.68
C GLY A 221 9.02 13.13 0.76
N PRO A 222 7.81 13.19 1.32
CA PRO A 222 6.60 13.39 0.52
C PRO A 222 6.63 14.76 -0.16
N ALA A 223 5.86 14.91 -1.24
CA ALA A 223 5.71 16.20 -1.90
C ALA A 223 5.09 17.24 -0.95
N ARG A 224 5.24 18.52 -1.28
CA ARG A 224 4.73 19.60 -0.43
C ARG A 224 3.20 19.55 -0.34
N GLY A 225 2.68 19.41 0.88
CA GLY A 225 1.22 19.29 1.12
C GLY A 225 0.70 17.86 1.00
N GLU A 226 1.59 16.90 0.75
CA GLU A 226 1.29 15.48 0.67
C GLU A 226 1.84 14.74 1.89
N ARG A 227 1.50 13.45 1.97
CA ARG A 227 2.01 12.46 2.91
C ARG A 227 2.27 11.16 2.18
N PHE A 228 3.22 10.36 2.65
CA PHE A 228 3.33 8.99 2.16
C PHE A 228 2.33 8.09 2.86
N VAL A 229 1.58 7.34 2.05
CA VAL A 229 0.80 6.18 2.45
C VAL A 229 1.56 4.95 2.01
N VAL A 230 1.66 3.97 2.90
CA VAL A 230 2.36 2.72 2.62
C VAL A 230 1.41 1.56 2.85
N ALA A 231 1.37 0.62 1.92
CA ALA A 231 0.61 -0.62 2.04
C ALA A 231 1.45 -1.81 1.58
N THR A 232 1.45 -2.88 2.39
CA THR A 232 2.03 -4.16 2.01
C THR A 232 0.92 -5.07 1.52
N LEU A 233 1.11 -5.62 0.32
CA LEU A 233 0.16 -6.42 -0.42
C LEU A 233 0.69 -7.84 -0.57
N ALA A 234 -0.17 -8.82 -0.38
CA ALA A 234 0.04 -10.20 -0.78
C ALA A 234 -0.92 -10.55 -1.91
N PHE A 235 -0.46 -11.35 -2.85
CA PHE A 235 -1.23 -11.86 -3.98
C PHE A 235 -1.34 -13.37 -3.83
N ASP A 236 -2.53 -13.91 -4.13
CA ASP A 236 -2.84 -15.34 -4.18
C ASP A 236 -3.73 -15.61 -5.40
N ASP A 237 -3.88 -16.87 -5.79
CA ASP A 237 -4.80 -17.26 -6.86
C ASP A 237 -6.27 -16.96 -6.49
N GLY A 238 -7.03 -16.55 -7.50
CA GLY A 238 -8.49 -16.40 -7.41
C GLY A 238 -9.21 -17.74 -7.56
N PRO A 239 -10.52 -17.79 -7.26
CA PRO A 239 -11.30 -19.04 -7.30
C PRO A 239 -11.38 -19.72 -8.66
N PHE A 240 -11.09 -18.98 -9.74
CA PHE A 240 -11.12 -19.45 -11.11
C PHE A 240 -9.75 -19.40 -11.80
N ALA A 241 -8.64 -19.13 -11.09
CA ALA A 241 -7.30 -19.05 -11.69
C ALA A 241 -6.96 -20.27 -12.56
N ALA A 242 -7.20 -21.48 -12.02
CA ALA A 242 -6.98 -22.73 -12.74
C ALA A 242 -7.81 -22.89 -14.03
N THR A 243 -8.95 -22.19 -14.16
CA THR A 243 -9.75 -22.16 -15.40
C THR A 243 -9.10 -21.30 -16.49
N TYR A 244 -8.22 -20.38 -16.11
CA TYR A 244 -7.54 -19.46 -17.05
C TYR A 244 -6.08 -19.85 -17.32
N ASP A 245 -5.46 -20.70 -16.48
CA ASP A 245 -4.07 -21.14 -16.61
C ASP A 245 -3.84 -22.26 -17.63
N ASP A 246 -4.88 -23.01 -18.01
CA ASP A 246 -4.74 -24.25 -18.78
C ASP A 246 -4.42 -24.06 -20.27
N GLY A 247 -4.24 -22.81 -20.74
CA GLY A 247 -3.47 -22.42 -21.93
C GLY A 247 -3.95 -22.92 -23.31
N TRP A 248 -4.89 -23.85 -23.37
CA TRP A 248 -5.25 -24.54 -24.62
C TRP A 248 -6.67 -24.25 -25.11
N ASP A 249 -7.57 -23.70 -24.29
CA ASP A 249 -8.92 -23.34 -24.76
C ASP A 249 -9.59 -22.23 -23.91
N ARG A 250 -9.22 -20.96 -24.16
CA ARG A 250 -9.94 -19.79 -23.61
C ARG A 250 -11.14 -19.38 -24.47
N ASP A 251 -11.46 -20.13 -25.53
CA ASP A 251 -12.52 -19.75 -26.46
C ASP A 251 -13.88 -19.83 -25.74
N GLY A 252 -14.59 -18.70 -25.72
CA GLY A 252 -15.88 -18.59 -25.05
C GLY A 252 -15.82 -18.30 -23.54
N LEU A 253 -14.62 -18.06 -22.99
CA LEU A 253 -14.47 -17.46 -21.66
C LEU A 253 -14.53 -15.93 -21.73
N VAL A 254 -15.06 -15.32 -20.68
CA VAL A 254 -14.98 -13.88 -20.44
C VAL A 254 -13.56 -13.53 -20.03
N ASP A 255 -13.03 -12.45 -20.58
CA ASP A 255 -11.75 -11.88 -20.17
C ASP A 255 -11.80 -11.47 -18.69
N ALA A 256 -11.01 -12.14 -17.87
CA ALA A 256 -10.90 -11.94 -16.43
C ALA A 256 -9.49 -11.54 -16.02
N ASP A 257 -8.73 -10.96 -16.94
CA ASP A 257 -7.42 -10.41 -16.65
C ASP A 257 -7.56 -9.28 -15.60
N VAL A 258 -6.66 -9.30 -14.62
CA VAL A 258 -6.68 -8.37 -13.49
C VAL A 258 -5.78 -7.19 -13.77
N THR A 259 -6.31 -5.99 -13.57
CA THR A 259 -5.55 -4.75 -13.64
C THR A 259 -5.61 -4.01 -12.30
N TYR A 260 -4.57 -3.20 -12.05
CA TYR A 260 -4.41 -2.47 -10.81
C TYR A 260 -4.30 -0.98 -11.10
N ALA A 261 -4.94 -0.16 -10.27
CA ALA A 261 -4.83 1.29 -10.34
C ALA A 261 -4.82 1.90 -8.94
N LEU A 262 -4.15 3.03 -8.83
CA LEU A 262 -4.26 3.92 -7.68
C LEU A 262 -5.39 4.92 -7.92
N GLY A 263 -6.38 4.92 -7.03
CA GLY A 263 -7.42 5.95 -6.96
C GLY A 263 -7.11 6.98 -5.87
N VAL A 264 -7.15 8.27 -6.19
CA VAL A 264 -7.03 9.39 -5.23
C VAL A 264 -8.08 10.45 -5.57
N GLY A 265 -9.15 10.53 -4.79
CA GLY A 265 -10.32 11.33 -5.17
C GLY A 265 -10.93 10.82 -6.48
N ASP A 266 -11.11 11.70 -7.46
CA ASP A 266 -11.61 11.35 -8.80
C ASP A 266 -10.50 10.88 -9.76
N ASP A 267 -9.23 11.03 -9.37
CA ASP A 267 -8.09 10.67 -10.21
C ASP A 267 -7.81 9.17 -10.09
N ARG A 268 -7.61 8.53 -11.25
CA ARG A 268 -7.23 7.12 -11.37
C ARG A 268 -5.97 6.99 -12.21
N ARG A 269 -4.97 6.29 -11.67
CA ARG A 269 -3.67 6.08 -12.33
C ARG A 269 -3.34 4.60 -12.37
N PRO A 270 -2.99 4.02 -13.54
CA PRO A 270 -2.63 2.60 -13.61
C PRO A 270 -1.38 2.32 -12.76
N LEU A 271 -1.33 1.13 -12.17
CA LEU A 271 -0.14 0.61 -11.51
C LEU A 271 0.57 -0.36 -12.45
N GLU A 272 1.84 -0.10 -12.71
CA GLU A 272 2.73 -0.99 -13.45
C GLU A 272 3.73 -1.59 -12.46
N TRP A 273 3.70 -2.91 -12.29
CA TRP A 273 4.69 -3.63 -11.49
C TRP A 273 5.99 -3.76 -12.32
N GLN A 274 7.17 -3.61 -11.69
CA GLN A 274 8.43 -3.54 -12.45
C GLN A 274 8.79 -4.83 -13.20
N ASP A 275 8.26 -5.98 -12.78
CA ASP A 275 8.32 -7.21 -13.56
C ASP A 275 7.10 -7.24 -14.49
N SER A 276 7.32 -7.33 -15.80
CA SER A 276 6.27 -7.31 -16.83
C SER A 276 5.30 -8.49 -16.79
N GLY A 277 5.34 -9.32 -15.75
CA GLY A 277 4.37 -10.36 -15.45
C GLY A 277 3.36 -9.88 -14.42
N GLN A 278 2.18 -10.51 -14.36
CA GLN A 278 1.37 -10.41 -13.14
C GLN A 278 2.27 -10.75 -11.94
N PRO A 279 2.12 -10.06 -10.79
CA PRO A 279 2.87 -10.41 -9.60
C PRO A 279 2.75 -11.91 -9.37
N ASP A 280 3.88 -12.62 -9.25
CA ASP A 280 3.87 -14.05 -8.93
C ASP A 280 2.92 -14.26 -7.76
N SER A 281 2.04 -15.26 -7.86
CA SER A 281 0.87 -15.48 -6.99
C SER A 281 1.21 -15.80 -5.52
N HIS A 282 2.42 -15.50 -5.07
CA HIS A 282 2.87 -15.58 -3.68
C HIS A 282 3.90 -14.49 -3.32
N SER A 283 4.08 -13.46 -4.16
CA SER A 283 5.01 -12.37 -3.89
C SER A 283 4.38 -11.31 -2.99
N GLN A 284 5.13 -10.86 -2.00
CA GLN A 284 4.74 -9.71 -1.18
C GLN A 284 5.31 -8.44 -1.82
N ARG A 285 4.48 -7.41 -1.99
CA ARG A 285 4.91 -6.11 -2.55
C ARG A 285 4.53 -4.98 -1.61
N THR A 286 5.36 -3.94 -1.57
CA THR A 286 5.11 -2.77 -0.73
C THR A 286 4.92 -1.54 -1.62
N LEU A 287 3.69 -1.05 -1.62
CA LEU A 287 3.27 0.13 -2.35
C LEU A 287 3.49 1.37 -1.49
N VAL A 288 4.23 2.36 -2.00
CA VAL A 288 4.31 3.70 -1.43
C VAL A 288 3.71 4.73 -2.38
N VAL A 289 2.86 5.59 -1.84
CA VAL A 289 2.21 6.65 -2.59
C VAL A 289 2.29 7.97 -1.84
N SER A 290 2.74 9.02 -2.52
CA SER A 290 2.59 10.40 -2.06
C SER A 290 1.20 10.91 -2.45
N VAL A 291 0.38 11.26 -1.46
CA VAL A 291 -1.00 11.72 -1.66
C VAL A 291 -1.29 12.98 -0.86
N PRO A 292 -2.19 13.87 -1.31
CA PRO A 292 -2.59 15.04 -0.54
C PRO A 292 -3.00 14.67 0.89
N GLN A 293 -2.62 15.49 1.88
CA GLN A 293 -2.82 15.17 3.29
C GLN A 293 -4.29 14.90 3.67
N SER A 294 -5.23 15.55 2.97
CA SER A 294 -6.67 15.40 3.18
C SER A 294 -7.34 14.38 2.26
N ALA A 295 -6.60 13.76 1.32
CA ALA A 295 -7.16 12.81 0.37
C ALA A 295 -7.12 11.37 0.91
N GLU A 296 -8.14 10.62 0.56
CA GLU A 296 -8.14 9.17 0.66
C GLU A 296 -7.53 8.56 -0.61
N ALA A 297 -6.85 7.43 -0.42
CA ALA A 297 -6.18 6.71 -1.48
C ALA A 297 -6.65 5.26 -1.45
N PHE A 298 -6.90 4.70 -2.62
CA PHE A 298 -7.41 3.35 -2.80
C PHE A 298 -6.57 2.59 -3.80
N LEU A 299 -6.31 1.31 -3.53
CA LEU A 299 -5.97 0.36 -4.58
C LEU A 299 -7.27 -0.10 -5.21
N VAL A 300 -7.41 0.17 -6.50
CA VAL A 300 -8.51 -0.30 -7.35
C VAL A 300 -8.02 -1.55 -8.07
N VAL A 301 -8.72 -2.65 -7.88
CA VAL A 301 -8.46 -3.94 -8.53
C VAL A 301 -9.63 -4.21 -9.47
N SER A 302 -9.34 -4.39 -10.75
CA SER A 302 -10.37 -4.52 -11.79
C SER A 302 -10.23 -5.83 -12.52
N ALA A 303 -11.35 -6.54 -12.68
CA ALA A 303 -11.40 -7.78 -13.45
C ALA A 303 -12.76 -7.89 -14.15
N ALA A 304 -12.75 -8.29 -15.42
CA ALA A 304 -13.97 -8.46 -16.24
C ALA A 304 -14.93 -7.26 -16.15
N GLY A 305 -14.38 -6.03 -16.21
CA GLY A 305 -15.14 -4.78 -16.18
C GLY A 305 -15.72 -4.36 -14.82
N ARG A 306 -15.40 -5.07 -13.72
CA ARG A 306 -15.82 -4.70 -12.37
C ARG A 306 -14.64 -4.24 -11.53
N ASP A 307 -14.81 -3.09 -10.89
CA ASP A 307 -13.86 -2.54 -9.93
C ASP A 307 -14.20 -3.00 -8.50
N GLN A 308 -13.17 -3.33 -7.75
CA GLN A 308 -13.20 -3.45 -6.30
C GLN A 308 -12.09 -2.57 -5.73
N GLN A 309 -12.28 -2.06 -4.51
CA GLN A 309 -11.37 -1.09 -3.92
C GLN A 309 -10.96 -1.50 -2.53
N VAL A 310 -9.73 -1.15 -2.15
CA VAL A 310 -9.25 -1.23 -0.76
C VAL A 310 -8.55 0.05 -0.39
N SER A 311 -8.89 0.62 0.77
CA SER A 311 -8.27 1.84 1.25
C SER A 311 -6.80 1.58 1.54
N LEU A 312 -5.89 2.36 0.98
CA LEU A 312 -4.46 2.29 1.32
C LEU A 312 -4.17 2.91 2.69
N THR A 313 -5.09 3.71 3.22
CA THR A 313 -4.93 4.28 4.56
C THR A 313 -5.39 3.30 5.63
N THR A 314 -6.60 2.74 5.53
CA THR A 314 -7.16 1.82 6.56
C THR A 314 -6.89 0.35 6.27
N GLY A 315 -6.61 0.02 5.01
CA GLY A 315 -6.52 -1.35 4.51
C GLY A 315 -7.86 -2.06 4.48
N GLU A 316 -8.97 -1.36 4.69
CA GLU A 316 -10.31 -1.95 4.64
C GLU A 316 -10.83 -1.91 3.20
N ARG A 317 -11.43 -3.02 2.76
CA ARG A 317 -12.13 -3.08 1.48
C ARG A 317 -13.29 -2.08 1.47
N GLY A 318 -13.55 -1.52 0.29
CA GLY A 318 -14.77 -0.78 0.02
C GLY A 318 -15.96 -1.73 -0.14
N GLU A 319 -16.84 -1.42 -1.09
CA GLU A 319 -17.99 -2.28 -1.38
C GLU A 319 -17.54 -3.67 -1.83
N ALA A 320 -17.98 -4.70 -1.10
CA ALA A 320 -17.60 -6.08 -1.35
C ALA A 320 -18.55 -6.72 -2.36
N VAL A 321 -18.02 -7.55 -3.25
CA VAL A 321 -18.85 -8.48 -4.02
C VAL A 321 -19.30 -9.61 -3.09
N ALA A 322 -20.46 -9.41 -2.46
CA ALA A 322 -20.95 -10.23 -1.34
C ALA A 322 -20.78 -11.74 -1.53
N GLY A 323 -21.00 -12.24 -2.76
CA GLY A 323 -20.84 -13.65 -3.12
C GLY A 323 -19.46 -14.26 -2.78
N PHE A 324 -18.36 -13.50 -2.84
CA PHE A 324 -17.02 -14.01 -2.50
C PHE A 324 -16.72 -14.07 -1.00
N TYR A 325 -17.56 -13.47 -0.17
CA TYR A 325 -17.34 -13.35 1.27
C TYR A 325 -18.38 -14.11 2.09
N ARG A 326 -19.14 -14.99 1.45
CA ARG A 326 -20.07 -15.90 2.13
C ARG A 326 -19.31 -16.99 2.86
N ASP A 327 -19.82 -17.41 4.01
CA ASP A 327 -19.26 -18.52 4.79
C ASP A 327 -19.31 -19.84 4.02
N ARG A 328 -20.30 -19.99 3.13
CA ARG A 328 -20.52 -21.19 2.34
C ARG A 328 -20.96 -20.86 0.92
N THR A 329 -20.14 -21.25 -0.03
CA THR A 329 -20.35 -21.06 -1.48
C THR A 329 -20.46 -22.39 -2.23
N GLU A 330 -20.26 -23.53 -1.56
CA GLU A 330 -20.33 -24.86 -2.15
C GLU A 330 -21.03 -25.86 -1.22
N VAL A 331 -21.88 -26.71 -1.80
CA VAL A 331 -22.53 -27.83 -1.12
C VAL A 331 -22.39 -29.13 -1.92
N GLY A 332 -22.15 -30.22 -1.22
CA GLY A 332 -22.26 -31.56 -1.79
C GLY A 332 -23.74 -31.94 -1.99
N VAL A 333 -24.08 -32.39 -3.19
CA VAL A 333 -25.47 -32.72 -3.56
C VAL A 333 -25.69 -34.23 -3.53
N SER A 334 -24.81 -34.98 -4.19
CA SER A 334 -24.88 -36.45 -4.36
C SER A 334 -26.32 -36.93 -4.66
N ARG A 335 -26.93 -36.35 -5.70
CA ARG A 335 -28.28 -36.73 -6.16
C ARG A 335 -28.19 -37.38 -7.52
N GLN A 336 -28.53 -38.66 -7.58
CA GLN A 336 -28.55 -39.41 -8.82
C GLN A 336 -29.89 -39.20 -9.52
N TYR A 337 -29.84 -38.71 -10.75
CA TYR A 337 -30.92 -38.87 -11.70
C TYR A 337 -30.78 -40.25 -12.32
N ALA A 338 -31.57 -41.21 -11.81
CA ALA A 338 -31.53 -42.60 -12.25
C ALA A 338 -31.76 -42.72 -13.77
N ALA A 339 -31.25 -43.80 -14.36
CA ALA A 339 -31.42 -44.08 -15.78
C ALA A 339 -32.91 -44.12 -16.15
N ASN A 340 -33.29 -43.21 -17.04
CA ASN A 340 -34.63 -43.10 -17.58
C ASN A 340 -34.61 -43.38 -19.07
N HIS A 341 -35.68 -44.02 -19.55
CA HIS A 341 -35.83 -44.37 -20.95
C HIS A 341 -37.08 -43.72 -21.55
N PHE A 342 -36.95 -43.24 -22.78
CA PHE A 342 -38.05 -42.79 -23.60
C PHE A 342 -38.01 -43.49 -24.95
N VAL A 343 -39.16 -43.97 -25.42
CA VAL A 343 -39.29 -44.66 -26.71
C VAL A 343 -40.46 -44.06 -27.47
N ALA A 344 -40.19 -43.65 -28.71
CA ALA A 344 -41.20 -43.22 -29.67
C ALA A 344 -40.85 -43.81 -31.04
N GLY A 345 -41.51 -44.91 -31.41
CA GLY A 345 -41.16 -45.66 -32.63
C GLY A 345 -39.70 -46.11 -32.62
N ASP A 346 -38.94 -45.70 -33.63
CA ASP A 346 -37.51 -46.01 -33.78
C ASP A 346 -36.61 -45.12 -32.91
N PHE A 347 -37.13 -44.01 -32.37
CA PHE A 347 -36.38 -43.14 -31.47
C PHE A 347 -36.36 -43.72 -30.05
N GLN A 348 -35.17 -43.87 -29.49
CA GLN A 348 -34.94 -44.33 -28.12
C GLN A 348 -33.95 -43.39 -27.44
N LEU A 349 -34.27 -42.90 -26.25
CA LEU A 349 -33.38 -42.08 -25.43
C LEU A 349 -33.15 -42.78 -24.09
N SER A 350 -31.90 -42.91 -23.68
CA SER A 350 -31.47 -43.25 -22.32
C SER A 350 -30.80 -42.03 -21.70
N TYR A 351 -31.17 -41.69 -20.47
CA TYR A 351 -30.64 -40.50 -19.78
C TYR A 351 -30.41 -40.77 -18.30
N SER A 352 -29.21 -40.48 -17.81
CA SER A 352 -28.81 -40.52 -16.40
C SER A 352 -27.75 -39.47 -16.12
N LEU A 353 -27.69 -38.97 -14.89
CA LEU A 353 -26.58 -38.17 -14.40
C LEU A 353 -26.49 -38.22 -12.87
N LEU A 354 -25.37 -37.77 -12.34
CA LEU A 354 -25.15 -37.54 -10.92
C LEU A 354 -24.91 -36.05 -10.70
N PHE A 355 -25.77 -35.37 -9.94
CA PHE A 355 -25.42 -34.06 -9.39
C PHE A 355 -24.49 -34.27 -8.21
N ALA A 356 -23.22 -33.93 -8.40
CA ALA A 356 -22.19 -34.11 -7.38
C ALA A 356 -22.17 -32.91 -6.43
N ARG A 357 -22.18 -31.69 -6.98
CA ARG A 357 -21.96 -30.45 -6.23
C ARG A 357 -22.83 -29.30 -6.76
N ALA A 358 -23.10 -28.34 -5.88
CA ALA A 358 -23.70 -27.06 -6.25
C ALA A 358 -22.82 -25.93 -5.72
N ARG A 359 -22.58 -24.90 -6.55
CA ARG A 359 -21.77 -23.74 -6.22
C ARG A 359 -22.57 -22.46 -6.42
N LEU A 360 -22.47 -21.54 -5.49
CA LEU A 360 -23.00 -20.19 -5.60
C LEU A 360 -21.83 -19.22 -5.77
N ALA A 361 -21.72 -18.60 -6.93
CA ALA A 361 -20.58 -17.75 -7.29
C ALA A 361 -21.04 -16.41 -7.88
N PRO A 362 -20.34 -15.30 -7.58
CA PRO A 362 -20.65 -14.01 -8.19
C PRO A 362 -20.14 -13.89 -9.64
N PHE A 363 -19.31 -14.83 -10.09
CA PHE A 363 -18.70 -14.85 -11.41
C PHE A 363 -18.80 -16.26 -12.02
N ASP A 364 -19.08 -16.34 -13.31
CA ASP A 364 -19.03 -17.57 -14.12
C ASP A 364 -18.09 -17.32 -15.30
N PRO A 365 -17.07 -18.17 -15.54
CA PRO A 365 -16.09 -17.94 -16.61
C PRO A 365 -16.70 -17.74 -18.00
N THR A 366 -17.88 -18.28 -18.28
CA THR A 366 -18.53 -18.14 -19.61
C THR A 366 -19.55 -17.01 -19.70
N ARG A 367 -19.96 -16.43 -18.56
CA ARG A 367 -21.02 -15.40 -18.47
C ARG A 367 -20.57 -14.09 -17.82
N GLY A 368 -19.45 -14.10 -17.11
CA GLY A 368 -18.93 -12.96 -16.38
C GLY A 368 -19.57 -12.78 -15.01
N TRP A 369 -19.61 -11.54 -14.54
CA TRP A 369 -20.25 -11.19 -13.27
C TRP A 369 -21.77 -11.36 -13.33
N ALA A 370 -22.33 -11.94 -12.28
CA ALA A 370 -23.76 -11.88 -12.05
C ALA A 370 -24.19 -10.41 -11.84
N PRO A 371 -25.43 -10.03 -12.22
CA PRO A 371 -25.97 -8.71 -11.93
C PRO A 371 -25.92 -8.36 -10.43
N GLU A 372 -26.03 -7.07 -10.10
CA GLU A 372 -26.08 -6.61 -8.71
C GLU A 372 -27.25 -7.27 -7.96
N GLY A 373 -26.98 -7.75 -6.74
CA GLY A 373 -27.94 -8.52 -5.94
C GLY A 373 -28.19 -9.96 -6.43
N ARG A 374 -27.46 -10.43 -7.46
CA ARG A 374 -27.61 -11.77 -8.05
C ARG A 374 -26.33 -12.58 -7.95
N ALA A 375 -26.46 -13.89 -8.09
CA ALA A 375 -25.36 -14.84 -8.16
C ALA A 375 -25.65 -15.95 -9.17
N TRP A 376 -24.60 -16.63 -9.64
CA TRP A 376 -24.71 -17.84 -10.44
C TRP A 376 -24.80 -19.06 -9.52
N LEU A 377 -25.89 -19.81 -9.61
CA LEU A 377 -26.00 -21.15 -9.05
C LEU A 377 -25.60 -22.17 -10.11
N LEU A 378 -24.45 -22.80 -9.92
CA LEU A 378 -23.85 -23.79 -10.82
C LEU A 378 -24.06 -25.19 -10.24
N LEU A 379 -24.60 -26.12 -11.03
CA LEU A 379 -24.76 -27.51 -10.66
C LEU A 379 -23.80 -28.39 -11.44
N ASP A 380 -22.79 -28.92 -10.76
CA ASP A 380 -21.82 -29.80 -11.37
C ASP A 380 -22.44 -31.20 -11.55
N ALA A 381 -22.67 -31.57 -12.81
CA ALA A 381 -23.09 -32.90 -13.20
C ALA A 381 -21.87 -33.78 -13.50
N GLU A 382 -21.92 -35.02 -13.03
CA GLU A 382 -20.92 -36.07 -13.27
C GLU A 382 -21.63 -37.35 -13.73
N GLN A 383 -20.86 -38.33 -14.21
CA GLN A 383 -21.38 -39.64 -14.62
C GLN A 383 -22.57 -39.53 -15.58
N VAL A 384 -22.47 -38.59 -16.52
CA VAL A 384 -23.50 -38.33 -17.51
C VAL A 384 -23.58 -39.49 -18.48
N GLY A 385 -24.75 -40.12 -18.52
CA GLY A 385 -25.12 -41.14 -19.50
C GLY A 385 -26.24 -40.60 -20.36
N ILE A 386 -25.95 -40.29 -21.61
CA ILE A 386 -26.96 -39.91 -22.60
C ILE A 386 -26.72 -40.72 -23.87
N ASP A 387 -27.70 -41.53 -24.24
CA ASP A 387 -27.63 -42.41 -25.41
C ASP A 387 -28.92 -42.32 -26.22
N TRP A 388 -28.75 -42.17 -27.52
CA TRP A 388 -29.84 -42.14 -28.49
C TRP A 388 -29.30 -42.55 -29.86
N PRO A 389 -30.15 -42.94 -30.82
CA PRO A 389 -29.73 -43.24 -32.18
C PRO A 389 -29.26 -41.97 -32.90
N ARG A 390 -28.00 -41.55 -32.63
CA ARG A 390 -27.34 -40.33 -33.15
C ARG A 390 -27.41 -40.21 -34.67
N TYR A 391 -27.48 -41.35 -35.35
CA TYR A 391 -27.93 -41.45 -36.73
C TYR A 391 -29.14 -42.39 -36.75
N PRO A 392 -30.30 -41.94 -37.23
CA PRO A 392 -30.55 -40.74 -38.03
C PRO A 392 -31.12 -39.54 -37.23
N TYR A 393 -31.09 -39.53 -35.89
CA TYR A 393 -31.80 -38.53 -35.07
C TYR A 393 -30.89 -37.49 -34.43
N SER A 394 -31.31 -36.22 -34.53
CA SER A 394 -30.84 -35.10 -33.72
C SER A 394 -31.69 -34.96 -32.46
N LEU A 395 -31.07 -34.58 -31.35
CA LEU A 395 -31.70 -34.37 -30.04
C LEU A 395 -31.41 -32.94 -29.55
N TYR A 396 -32.45 -32.25 -29.10
CA TYR A 396 -32.35 -30.92 -28.52
C TYR A 396 -32.98 -30.92 -27.13
N LEU A 397 -32.23 -30.48 -26.11
CA LEU A 397 -32.77 -30.28 -24.77
C LEU A 397 -33.30 -28.85 -24.62
N ASP A 398 -34.56 -28.73 -24.22
CA ASP A 398 -35.12 -27.47 -23.74
C ASP A 398 -34.64 -27.25 -22.31
N ARG A 399 -33.58 -26.45 -22.15
CA ARG A 399 -32.91 -26.23 -20.85
C ARG A 399 -33.83 -25.55 -19.85
N ALA A 400 -34.51 -24.50 -20.27
CA ALA A 400 -35.41 -23.73 -19.41
C ALA A 400 -36.61 -24.56 -18.91
N ALA A 401 -37.08 -25.53 -19.71
CA ALA A 401 -38.09 -26.50 -19.29
C ALA A 401 -37.49 -27.72 -18.55
N THR A 402 -36.20 -28.01 -18.78
CA THR A 402 -35.51 -29.14 -18.16
C THR A 402 -35.22 -28.90 -16.70
N ALA A 403 -34.77 -27.70 -16.33
CA ALA A 403 -34.41 -27.43 -14.96
C ALA A 403 -34.87 -26.04 -14.51
N THR A 404 -35.45 -26.01 -13.33
CA THR A 404 -35.87 -24.79 -12.64
C THR A 404 -35.44 -24.84 -11.19
N VAL A 405 -35.12 -23.69 -10.63
CA VAL A 405 -34.82 -23.55 -9.21
C VAL A 405 -35.73 -22.49 -8.60
N GLN A 406 -36.30 -22.78 -7.44
CA GLN A 406 -37.07 -21.83 -6.65
C GLN A 406 -36.29 -21.46 -5.39
N ASP A 407 -36.04 -20.17 -5.15
CA ASP A 407 -35.37 -19.71 -3.93
C ASP A 407 -36.33 -19.60 -2.72
N ASP A 408 -35.79 -19.25 -1.55
CA ASP A 408 -36.54 -19.07 -0.31
C ASP A 408 -37.51 -17.88 -0.33
N GLN A 409 -37.37 -16.96 -1.29
CA GLN A 409 -38.32 -15.89 -1.55
C GLN A 409 -39.43 -16.30 -2.52
N GLY A 410 -39.33 -17.48 -3.13
CA GLY A 410 -40.28 -18.02 -4.09
C GLY A 410 -40.04 -17.59 -5.54
N THR A 411 -38.91 -16.95 -5.84
CA THR A 411 -38.52 -16.61 -7.22
C THR A 411 -38.11 -17.88 -7.95
N ILE A 412 -38.68 -18.10 -9.12
CA ILE A 412 -38.34 -19.24 -9.99
C ILE A 412 -37.36 -18.76 -11.06
N SER A 413 -36.22 -19.44 -11.14
CA SER A 413 -35.19 -19.21 -12.15
C SER A 413 -35.06 -20.45 -13.04
N HIS A 414 -34.78 -20.22 -14.32
CA HIS A 414 -34.68 -21.26 -15.35
C HIS A 414 -33.22 -21.50 -15.72
N ASP A 415 -32.89 -22.72 -16.15
CA ASP A 415 -31.54 -23.05 -16.59
C ASP A 415 -31.14 -22.26 -17.84
N LEU A 416 -29.97 -21.62 -17.75
CA LEU A 416 -29.34 -20.77 -18.75
C LEU A 416 -28.23 -21.50 -19.53
N GLY A 417 -28.14 -22.82 -19.38
CA GLY A 417 -27.25 -23.67 -20.19
C GLY A 417 -27.57 -23.58 -21.68
N LYS A 418 -26.59 -23.94 -22.53
CA LYS A 418 -26.80 -24.00 -23.99
C LYS A 418 -27.76 -25.16 -24.31
N SER A 419 -28.71 -24.94 -25.22
CA SER A 419 -29.75 -25.92 -25.62
C SER A 419 -29.27 -26.97 -26.62
N GLU A 420 -28.13 -26.73 -27.24
CA GLU A 420 -27.57 -27.59 -28.27
C GLU A 420 -26.75 -28.75 -27.68
N THR A 421 -27.36 -29.92 -27.53
CA THR A 421 -26.67 -31.17 -27.13
C THR A 421 -26.10 -31.90 -28.35
N TRP A 422 -24.95 -31.45 -28.85
CA TRP A 422 -24.19 -32.20 -29.87
C TRP A 422 -23.33 -33.28 -29.23
N SER A 423 -23.06 -33.14 -27.94
CA SER A 423 -22.15 -33.98 -27.17
C SER A 423 -22.81 -34.53 -25.91
N SER A 424 -22.27 -35.65 -25.43
CA SER A 424 -22.63 -36.31 -24.17
C SER A 424 -21.73 -35.87 -23.00
N GLY A 425 -21.03 -34.75 -23.13
CA GLY A 425 -20.10 -34.24 -22.13
C GLY A 425 -20.82 -33.78 -20.87
N ALA A 426 -20.19 -34.02 -19.72
CA ALA A 426 -20.74 -33.63 -18.42
C ALA A 426 -20.91 -32.10 -18.28
N GLY A 427 -19.96 -31.31 -18.80
CA GLY A 427 -20.02 -29.85 -18.80
C GLY A 427 -21.20 -29.29 -19.60
N ASP A 428 -21.60 -29.95 -20.69
CA ASP A 428 -22.73 -29.51 -21.51
C ASP A 428 -24.06 -29.66 -20.78
N LEU A 429 -24.20 -30.58 -19.81
CA LEU A 429 -25.46 -30.88 -19.13
C LEU A 429 -25.58 -30.31 -17.72
N SER A 430 -24.52 -29.69 -17.18
CA SER A 430 -24.54 -28.97 -15.91
C SER A 430 -25.49 -27.77 -15.98
N PRO A 431 -26.57 -27.72 -15.18
CA PRO A 431 -27.46 -26.56 -15.13
C PRO A 431 -26.81 -25.34 -14.48
N VAL A 432 -27.20 -24.16 -14.94
CA VAL A 432 -26.77 -22.88 -14.38
C VAL A 432 -27.93 -21.91 -14.29
N PHE A 433 -28.07 -21.25 -13.15
CA PHE A 433 -29.17 -20.34 -12.87
C PHE A 433 -28.62 -19.00 -12.41
N GLU A 434 -29.29 -17.91 -12.79
CA GLU A 434 -29.16 -16.63 -12.11
C GLU A 434 -30.15 -16.61 -10.93
N VAL A 435 -29.66 -16.45 -9.71
CA VAL A 435 -30.49 -16.49 -8.49
C VAL A 435 -30.20 -15.29 -7.59
N ASP A 436 -31.04 -15.07 -6.58
CA ASP A 436 -30.79 -14.06 -5.55
C ASP A 436 -29.48 -14.40 -4.81
N ALA A 437 -28.59 -13.41 -4.66
CA ALA A 437 -27.30 -13.59 -4.01
C ALA A 437 -27.41 -13.91 -2.52
N ASP A 438 -28.50 -13.47 -1.86
CA ASP A 438 -28.73 -13.61 -0.42
C ASP A 438 -29.52 -14.87 -0.07
N ALA A 439 -30.17 -15.51 -1.06
CA ALA A 439 -30.89 -16.77 -0.86
C ALA A 439 -29.98 -17.86 -0.27
N THR A 440 -30.56 -18.63 0.66
CA THR A 440 -29.84 -19.69 1.39
C THR A 440 -30.33 -21.08 1.04
N THR A 441 -31.58 -21.17 0.58
CA THR A 441 -32.23 -22.43 0.21
C THR A 441 -32.75 -22.35 -1.21
N PHE A 442 -32.56 -23.44 -1.95
CA PHE A 442 -33.01 -23.57 -3.32
C PHE A 442 -33.70 -24.92 -3.54
N HIS A 443 -34.94 -24.90 -4.03
CA HIS A 443 -35.67 -26.09 -4.42
C HIS A 443 -35.47 -26.35 -5.91
N LEU A 444 -34.69 -27.38 -6.26
CA LEU A 444 -34.45 -27.76 -7.63
C LEU A 444 -35.55 -28.70 -8.13
N THR A 445 -36.05 -28.42 -9.32
CA THR A 445 -36.86 -29.35 -10.11
C THR A 445 -36.12 -29.65 -11.42
N TYR A 446 -35.81 -30.94 -11.63
CA TYR A 446 -35.09 -31.43 -12.79
C TYR A 446 -35.92 -32.46 -13.56
N ARG A 447 -36.31 -32.12 -14.78
CA ARG A 447 -37.17 -32.91 -15.66
C ARG A 447 -36.71 -32.75 -17.11
N PRO A 448 -35.73 -33.54 -17.59
CA PRO A 448 -35.25 -33.49 -18.97
C PRO A 448 -36.39 -33.41 -19.96
N THR A 449 -36.46 -32.31 -20.70
CA THR A 449 -37.48 -32.00 -21.70
C THR A 449 -36.77 -31.77 -23.02
N PHE A 450 -37.21 -32.45 -24.07
CA PHE A 450 -36.46 -32.51 -25.32
C PHE A 450 -37.37 -32.58 -26.55
N THR A 451 -36.79 -32.20 -27.68
CA THR A 451 -37.31 -32.48 -29.02
C THR A 451 -36.30 -33.31 -29.79
N PHE A 452 -36.78 -34.11 -30.74
CA PHE A 452 -35.93 -34.89 -31.63
C PHE A 452 -36.43 -34.79 -33.07
N SER A 453 -35.52 -34.94 -34.02
CA SER A 453 -35.82 -34.89 -35.46
C SER A 453 -34.88 -35.77 -36.26
N SER A 454 -35.40 -36.43 -37.30
CA SER A 454 -34.62 -37.18 -38.28
C SER A 454 -34.58 -36.43 -39.62
N PRO A 455 -33.47 -35.75 -39.95
CA PRO A 455 -33.39 -34.92 -41.15
C PRO A 455 -33.31 -35.73 -42.46
N GLY A 456 -33.00 -37.03 -42.41
CA GLY A 456 -32.96 -37.90 -43.57
C GLY A 456 -34.25 -38.71 -43.72
N GLY A 457 -34.96 -38.57 -44.85
CA GLY A 457 -36.22 -39.27 -45.16
C GLY A 457 -36.14 -40.81 -45.30
N GLY A 458 -35.30 -41.49 -44.51
CA GLY A 458 -34.98 -42.91 -44.56
C GLY A 458 -36.01 -43.87 -43.95
N GLY A 459 -37.28 -43.49 -43.88
CA GLY A 459 -38.35 -44.36 -43.38
C GLY A 459 -38.41 -44.54 -41.86
N TYR A 460 -37.67 -43.73 -41.09
CA TYR A 460 -37.71 -43.74 -39.63
C TYR A 460 -38.96 -43.06 -39.11
N ALA A 461 -39.63 -43.68 -38.13
CA ALA A 461 -40.86 -43.17 -37.56
C ALA A 461 -40.75 -43.02 -36.03
N PRO A 462 -41.17 -41.86 -35.46
CA PRO A 462 -41.64 -40.66 -36.14
C PRO A 462 -40.45 -39.77 -36.60
N PRO A 463 -40.60 -38.99 -37.69
CA PRO A 463 -39.52 -38.12 -38.19
C PRO A 463 -39.21 -36.95 -37.25
N THR A 464 -40.15 -36.59 -36.37
CA THR A 464 -39.95 -35.59 -35.31
C THR A 464 -40.79 -35.95 -34.09
N GLY A 465 -40.39 -35.50 -32.91
CA GLY A 465 -41.21 -35.60 -31.72
C GLY A 465 -40.66 -34.79 -30.56
N SER A 466 -41.36 -34.87 -29.43
CA SER A 466 -40.97 -34.24 -28.18
C SER A 466 -41.30 -35.17 -27.02
N GLY A 467 -40.56 -35.02 -25.92
CA GLY A 467 -40.77 -35.82 -24.73
C GLY A 467 -40.27 -35.14 -23.47
N SER A 468 -40.64 -35.71 -22.33
CA SER A 468 -40.09 -35.36 -21.03
C SER A 468 -39.85 -36.63 -20.23
N LEU A 469 -38.77 -36.68 -19.46
CA LEU A 469 -38.46 -37.81 -18.57
C LEU A 469 -39.05 -37.59 -17.16
N GLN A 470 -38.81 -38.53 -16.25
CA GLN A 470 -39.25 -38.43 -14.86
C GLN A 470 -38.68 -37.17 -14.19
N THR A 471 -39.41 -36.65 -13.21
CA THR A 471 -38.96 -35.49 -12.43
C THR A 471 -38.15 -35.94 -11.23
N LEU A 472 -37.00 -35.31 -11.02
CA LEU A 472 -36.21 -35.36 -9.80
C LEU A 472 -36.33 -34.01 -9.10
N GLN A 473 -36.59 -34.02 -7.79
CA GLN A 473 -36.64 -32.80 -6.97
C GLN A 473 -35.77 -32.97 -5.73
N PHE A 474 -35.07 -31.92 -5.34
CA PHE A 474 -34.32 -31.87 -4.10
C PHE A 474 -33.99 -30.44 -3.70
N ASP A 475 -33.69 -30.27 -2.41
CA ASP A 475 -33.29 -28.97 -1.86
C ASP A 475 -31.75 -28.86 -1.79
N LEU A 476 -31.27 -27.65 -2.00
CA LEU A 476 -29.91 -27.20 -1.74
C LEU A 476 -29.95 -26.21 -0.57
N ARG A 477 -28.98 -26.28 0.32
CA ARG A 477 -28.86 -25.37 1.48
C ARG A 477 -27.42 -24.93 1.64
N PHE A 478 -27.14 -23.68 1.31
CA PHE A 478 -25.82 -23.07 1.42
C PHE A 478 -25.56 -22.64 2.85
#